data_AF-A0AAW4BLP8-F1
#
_entry.id   AF-A0AAW4BLP8-F1
#
_cell.length_a   1.000
_cell.length_b   1.000
_cell.length_c   1.000
_cell.angle_alpha   90.00
_cell.angle_beta   90.00
_cell.angle_gamma   90.00
#
_symmetry.space_group_name_H-M   'P 1'
#
loop_
_entity.id
_entity.type
_entity.pdbx_description
1 polymer ?
#
loop_
_entity_poly.entity_id
_entity_poly.type
_entity_poly.pdbx_seq_one_letter_code
_entity_poly.pdbx_strand_id
1 'polypeptide(L)'
;QIKSMALKKKARANFIGYADDFVVTCTSKDVLENDIKPLIADFLIERGLTLSEEKTRIIHIDDGFDFLGFNHRKYGGKLLIKPSKTNVLSFLSNLRNLIKTHATIPVNNLIKMINPKIRGWANYYRHCVAK
;
A
#
# COMPACT_ATOMS: atom_id res chain seq x y z
N GLN A 1 -9.60 16.39 -13.90
CA GLN A 1 -9.62 15.46 -15.05
C GLN A 1 -10.20 14.09 -14.68
N ILE A 2 -9.63 13.33 -13.74
CA ILE A 2 -10.17 12.00 -13.34
C ILE A 2 -11.59 12.11 -12.74
N LYS A 3 -11.80 12.96 -11.73
CA LYS A 3 -13.13 13.17 -11.12
C LYS A 3 -14.19 13.62 -12.14
N SER A 4 -13.83 14.55 -13.03
CA SER A 4 -14.73 15.10 -14.05
C SER A 4 -15.12 14.07 -15.12
N MET A 5 -14.22 13.15 -15.48
CA MET A 5 -14.48 12.11 -16.48
C MET A 5 -15.36 10.99 -15.92
N ALA A 6 -15.11 10.59 -14.67
CA ALA A 6 -15.96 9.63 -13.97
C ALA A 6 -17.39 10.18 -13.77
N LEU A 7 -17.51 11.47 -13.38
CA LEU A 7 -18.81 12.12 -13.18
C LEU A 7 -19.68 12.10 -14.46
N LYS A 8 -19.06 12.26 -15.64
CA LYS A 8 -19.75 12.21 -16.94
C LYS A 8 -20.39 10.86 -17.24
N LYS A 9 -19.83 9.76 -16.72
CA LYS A 9 -20.41 8.41 -16.84
C LYS A 9 -21.14 7.92 -15.58
N LYS A 10 -21.53 8.85 -14.68
CA LYS A 10 -22.14 8.54 -13.36
C LYS A 10 -21.29 7.60 -12.48
N ALA A 11 -19.99 7.48 -12.74
CA ALA A 11 -19.07 6.73 -11.91
C ALA A 11 -18.42 7.66 -10.88
N ARG A 12 -18.24 7.20 -9.65
CA ARG A 12 -17.47 7.96 -8.64
C ARG A 12 -16.03 7.47 -8.70
N ALA A 13 -15.11 8.35 -9.07
CA ALA A 13 -13.68 8.05 -9.04
C ALA A 13 -12.91 8.98 -8.11
N ASN A 14 -11.94 8.43 -7.38
CA ASN A 14 -11.01 9.20 -6.55
C ASN A 14 -9.58 8.80 -6.88
N PHE A 15 -8.68 9.78 -6.82
CA PHE A 15 -7.25 9.59 -7.00
C PHE A 15 -6.56 9.86 -5.66
N ILE A 16 -5.65 8.96 -5.27
CA ILE A 16 -4.82 9.04 -4.07
C ILE A 16 -3.39 8.80 -4.53
N GLY A 17 -2.50 9.77 -4.36
CA GLY A 17 -1.09 9.65 -4.77
C GLY A 17 -0.14 9.92 -3.62
N TYR A 18 0.98 9.20 -3.59
CA TYR A 18 2.09 9.38 -2.67
C TYR A 18 3.41 9.17 -3.43
N ALA A 19 4.14 10.26 -3.67
CA ALA A 19 5.32 10.26 -4.55
C ALA A 19 5.01 9.62 -5.93
N ASP A 20 5.68 8.53 -6.27
CA ASP A 20 5.51 7.75 -7.51
C ASP A 20 4.38 6.70 -7.44
N ASP A 21 3.97 6.30 -6.23
CA ASP A 21 2.90 5.32 -6.02
C ASP A 21 1.53 6.01 -5.94
N PHE A 22 0.53 5.47 -6.64
CA PHE A 22 -0.84 5.97 -6.58
C PHE A 22 -1.90 4.88 -6.69
N VAL A 23 -3.10 5.18 -6.20
CA VAL A 23 -4.28 4.34 -6.25
C VAL A 23 -5.44 5.14 -6.80
N VAL A 24 -6.18 4.54 -7.73
CA VAL A 24 -7.43 5.09 -8.24
C VAL A 24 -8.58 4.17 -7.85
N THR A 25 -9.52 4.69 -7.08
CA THR A 25 -10.74 3.96 -6.73
C THR A 25 -11.84 4.38 -7.69
N CYS A 26 -12.65 3.43 -8.16
CA CYS A 26 -13.84 3.69 -8.95
C CYS A 26 -14.97 2.72 -8.60
N THR A 27 -16.21 3.10 -8.91
CA THR A 27 -17.39 2.24 -8.77
C THR A 27 -17.57 1.24 -9.92
N SER A 28 -16.90 1.45 -11.06
CA SER A 28 -16.99 0.58 -12.24
C SER A 28 -15.60 0.18 -12.72
N LYS A 29 -15.41 -1.11 -12.99
CA LYS A 29 -14.19 -1.66 -13.56
C LYS A 29 -13.98 -1.15 -14.99
N ASP A 30 -15.03 -1.12 -15.81
CA ASP A 30 -14.95 -0.69 -17.21
C ASP A 30 -14.46 0.75 -17.34
N VAL A 31 -14.87 1.64 -16.44
CA VAL A 31 -14.41 3.04 -16.42
C VAL A 31 -12.93 3.12 -16.00
N LEU A 32 -12.47 2.27 -15.09
CA LEU A 32 -11.04 2.21 -14.74
C LEU A 32 -10.19 1.77 -15.93
N GLU A 33 -10.63 0.73 -16.63
CA GLU A 33 -9.87 0.06 -17.68
C GLU A 33 -9.86 0.85 -19.00
N ASN A 34 -11.02 1.33 -19.44
CA ASN A 34 -11.18 1.94 -20.76
C ASN A 34 -11.03 3.47 -20.77
N ASP A 35 -11.29 4.14 -19.65
CA ASP A 35 -11.30 5.60 -19.60
C ASP A 35 -10.11 6.12 -18.76
N ILE A 36 -9.98 5.66 -17.51
CA ILE A 36 -9.00 6.21 -16.56
C ILE A 36 -7.57 5.73 -16.85
N LYS A 37 -7.37 4.44 -17.11
CA LYS A 37 -6.03 3.87 -17.37
C LYS A 37 -5.37 4.52 -18.60
N PRO A 38 -6.03 4.68 -19.76
CA PRO A 38 -5.46 5.39 -20.91
C PRO A 38 -5.16 6.85 -20.60
N LEU A 39 -6.08 7.55 -19.93
CA LEU A 39 -5.88 8.95 -19.54
C LEU A 39 -4.61 9.14 -18.68
N ILE A 40 -4.35 8.24 -17.74
CA ILE A 40 -3.14 8.28 -16.91
C ILE A 40 -1.91 7.93 -17.73
N ALA A 41 -2.00 6.95 -18.63
CA ALA A 41 -0.90 6.58 -19.52
C ALA A 41 -0.48 7.76 -20.40
N ASP A 42 -1.42 8.43 -21.05
CA ASP A 42 -1.16 9.59 -21.91
C ASP A 42 -0.54 10.74 -21.13
N PHE A 43 -1.03 10.99 -19.91
CA PHE A 43 -0.50 12.03 -19.02
C PHE A 43 0.94 11.75 -18.57
N LEU A 44 1.30 10.47 -18.38
CA LEU A 44 2.66 10.06 -18.02
C LEU A 44 3.60 10.10 -19.22
N ILE A 45 3.14 9.70 -20.41
CA ILE A 45 3.94 9.71 -21.65
C ILE A 45 4.41 11.12 -21.98
N GLU A 46 3.53 12.14 -21.82
CA GLU A 46 3.90 13.55 -22.00
C GLU A 46 5.07 13.99 -21.09
N ARG A 47 5.26 13.32 -19.95
CA ARG A 47 6.30 13.57 -18.96
C ARG A 47 7.49 12.61 -19.08
N GLY A 48 7.52 11.76 -20.11
CA GLY A 48 8.57 10.77 -20.32
C GLY A 48 8.49 9.57 -19.37
N LEU A 49 7.33 9.31 -18.77
CA LEU A 49 7.07 8.20 -17.86
C LEU A 49 6.11 7.19 -18.49
N THR A 50 6.22 5.92 -18.09
CA THR A 50 5.32 4.85 -18.54
C THR A 50 4.76 4.07 -17.34
N LEU A 51 3.55 3.56 -17.49
CA LEU A 51 2.97 2.65 -16.50
C LEU A 51 3.66 1.30 -16.56
N SER A 52 4.09 0.79 -15.41
CA SER A 52 4.55 -0.59 -15.31
C SER A 52 3.37 -1.54 -15.35
N GLU A 53 3.25 -2.33 -16.43
CA GLU A 53 2.16 -3.30 -16.59
C GLU A 53 2.16 -4.38 -15.51
N GLU A 54 3.34 -4.78 -15.03
CA GLU A 54 3.48 -5.81 -13.99
C GLU A 54 2.96 -5.35 -12.62
N LYS A 55 3.13 -4.05 -12.33
CA LYS A 55 2.69 -3.43 -11.08
C LYS A 55 1.25 -2.96 -11.13
N THR A 56 0.77 -2.55 -12.31
CA THR A 56 -0.58 -1.99 -12.48
C THR A 56 -1.62 -3.09 -12.47
N ARG A 57 -2.46 -3.14 -11.43
CA ARG A 57 -3.50 -4.15 -11.29
C ARG A 57 -4.84 -3.51 -10.97
N ILE A 58 -5.89 -3.98 -11.62
CA ILE A 58 -7.27 -3.62 -11.30
C ILE A 58 -7.84 -4.75 -10.45
N ILE A 59 -8.18 -4.45 -9.20
CA ILE A 59 -8.70 -5.44 -8.25
C ILE A 59 -9.95 -4.93 -7.56
N HIS A 60 -10.74 -5.86 -6.99
CA HIS A 60 -11.87 -5.50 -6.16
C HIS A 60 -11.43 -5.26 -4.70
N ILE A 61 -12.11 -4.36 -3.99
CA ILE A 61 -11.78 -4.02 -2.60
C ILE A 61 -11.95 -5.20 -1.63
N ASP A 62 -12.78 -6.18 -2.00
CA ASP A 62 -13.01 -7.39 -1.20
C ASP A 62 -11.84 -8.39 -1.27
N ASP A 63 -11.06 -8.36 -2.36
CA ASP A 63 -9.81 -9.12 -2.48
C ASP A 63 -8.67 -8.39 -1.74
N GLY A 64 -8.71 -7.06 -1.80
CA GLY A 64 -7.81 -6.15 -1.11
C GLY A 64 -6.47 -5.93 -1.81
N PHE A 65 -5.87 -4.76 -1.59
CA PHE A 65 -4.58 -4.37 -2.17
C PHE A 65 -3.63 -3.85 -1.09
N ASP A 66 -2.34 -3.94 -1.39
CA ASP A 66 -1.30 -3.31 -0.60
C ASP A 66 -0.97 -1.91 -1.16
N PHE A 67 -0.93 -0.91 -0.27
CA PHE A 67 -0.51 0.45 -0.59
C PHE A 67 0.22 1.05 0.60
N LEU A 68 1.42 1.60 0.38
CA LEU A 68 2.30 2.16 1.42
C LEU A 68 2.51 1.22 2.62
N GLY A 69 2.62 -0.09 2.38
CA GLY A 69 2.82 -1.07 3.45
C GLY A 69 1.57 -1.39 4.28
N PHE A 70 0.38 -0.95 3.85
CA PHE A 70 -0.91 -1.32 4.42
C PHE A 70 -1.75 -2.12 3.41
N ASN A 71 -2.31 -3.23 3.88
CA ASN A 71 -3.33 -3.98 3.18
C ASN A 71 -4.71 -3.37 3.45
N HIS A 72 -5.35 -2.91 2.38
CA HIS A 72 -6.71 -2.36 2.38
C HIS A 72 -7.65 -3.43 1.87
N ARG A 73 -8.52 -3.95 2.74
CA ARG A 73 -9.48 -4.99 2.35
C ARG A 73 -10.82 -4.81 3.03
N LYS A 74 -11.89 -4.98 2.26
CA LYS A 74 -13.27 -4.95 2.78
C LYS A 74 -13.75 -6.38 3.04
N TYR A 75 -14.23 -6.60 4.26
CA TYR A 75 -14.75 -7.88 4.71
C TYR A 75 -16.23 -7.71 5.04
N GLY A 76 -17.12 -8.28 4.23
CA GLY A 76 -18.56 -8.26 4.49
C GLY A 76 -19.14 -6.88 4.78
N GLY A 77 -18.71 -5.85 4.06
CA GLY A 77 -19.16 -4.47 4.29
C GLY A 77 -18.20 -3.58 5.09
N LYS A 78 -17.28 -4.16 5.87
CA LYS A 78 -16.36 -3.42 6.75
C LYS A 78 -14.96 -3.32 6.17
N LEU A 79 -14.44 -2.11 5.98
CA LEU A 79 -13.05 -1.89 5.58
C LEU A 79 -12.12 -2.10 6.78
N LEU A 80 -11.15 -3.00 6.63
CA LEU A 80 -10.05 -3.18 7.57
C LEU A 80 -8.74 -2.81 6.87
N ILE A 81 -7.99 -1.91 7.50
CA ILE A 81 -6.65 -1.52 7.05
C ILE A 81 -5.67 -2.16 8.01
N LYS A 82 -4.85 -3.09 7.51
CA LYS A 82 -3.87 -3.86 8.29
C LYS A 82 -2.46 -3.61 7.74
N PRO A 83 -1.38 -3.86 8.49
CA PRO A 83 -0.05 -3.94 7.90
C PRO A 83 -0.01 -5.02 6.82
N SER A 84 0.67 -4.78 5.70
CA SER A 84 0.81 -5.81 4.66
C SER A 84 1.57 -7.02 5.20
N LYS A 85 1.17 -8.23 4.79
CA LYS A 85 1.80 -9.47 5.26
C LYS A 85 3.30 -9.48 4.95
N THR A 86 3.67 -8.97 3.77
CA THR A 86 5.07 -8.85 3.34
C THR A 86 5.88 -7.96 4.29
N ASN A 87 5.36 -6.80 4.70
CA ASN A 87 6.06 -5.92 5.62
C ASN A 87 6.20 -6.53 7.01
N VAL A 88 5.15 -7.20 7.51
CA VAL A 88 5.20 -7.90 8.80
C VAL A 88 6.28 -8.97 8.78
N LEU A 89 6.30 -9.81 7.75
CA LEU A 89 7.30 -10.88 7.61
C LEU A 89 8.72 -10.32 7.44
N SER A 90 8.88 -9.25 6.65
CA SER A 90 10.16 -8.56 6.48
C SER A 90 10.67 -7.99 7.82
N PHE A 91 9.81 -7.33 8.59
CA PHE A 91 10.16 -6.81 9.90
C PHE A 91 10.58 -7.91 10.89
N LEU A 92 9.81 -9.00 10.96
CA LEU A 92 10.13 -10.16 11.81
C LEU A 92 11.43 -10.84 11.38
N SER A 93 11.66 -10.98 10.08
CA SER A 93 12.89 -11.55 9.52
C SER A 93 14.10 -10.70 9.89
N ASN A 94 14.01 -9.38 9.70
CA ASN A 94 15.05 -8.43 10.08
C ASN A 94 15.36 -8.47 11.57
N LEU A 95 14.34 -8.56 12.41
CA LEU A 95 14.52 -8.67 13.87
C LEU A 95 15.16 -10.00 14.27
N ARG A 96 14.72 -11.11 13.66
CA ARG A 96 15.31 -12.43 13.88
C ARG A 96 16.78 -12.46 13.46
N ASN A 97 17.12 -11.88 12.31
CA ASN A 97 18.49 -11.78 11.84
C ASN A 97 19.34 -10.92 12.79
N LEU A 98 18.81 -9.79 13.26
CA LEU A 98 19.51 -8.94 14.22
C LEU A 98 19.89 -9.72 15.50
N ILE A 99 18.95 -10.49 16.05
CA ILE A 99 19.17 -11.32 17.23
C ILE A 99 20.24 -12.38 16.96
N LYS A 100 20.16 -13.07 15.82
CA LYS A 100 21.13 -14.11 15.43
C LYS A 100 22.54 -13.56 15.26
N THR A 101 22.69 -12.42 14.58
CA THR A 101 24.00 -11.78 14.35
C THR A 101 24.65 -11.28 15.64
N HIS A 102 23.85 -10.97 16.66
CA HIS A 102 24.32 -10.43 17.93
C HIS A 102 24.15 -11.44 19.09
N ALA A 103 24.25 -12.74 18.82
CA ALA A 103 24.01 -13.78 19.83
C ALA A 103 24.99 -13.73 21.01
N THR A 104 26.16 -13.11 20.85
CA THR A 104 27.24 -13.07 21.85
C THR A 104 27.29 -11.77 22.66
N ILE A 105 26.42 -10.79 22.36
CA ILE A 105 26.42 -9.51 23.10
C ILE A 105 25.60 -9.62 24.39
N PRO A 106 25.89 -8.78 25.41
CA PRO A 106 25.05 -8.69 26.59
C PRO A 106 23.59 -8.36 26.21
N VAL A 107 22.63 -9.07 26.82
CA VAL A 107 21.20 -8.93 26.54
C VAL A 107 20.73 -7.47 26.66
N ASN A 108 21.26 -6.71 27.62
CA ASN A 108 20.94 -5.29 27.78
C ASN A 108 21.29 -4.45 26.54
N ASN A 109 22.40 -4.76 25.87
CA ASN A 109 22.78 -4.06 24.64
C ASN A 109 21.88 -4.49 23.48
N LEU A 110 21.51 -5.77 23.41
CA LEU A 110 20.55 -6.26 22.41
C LEU A 110 19.18 -5.58 22.55
N ILE A 111 18.68 -5.43 23.78
CA ILE A 111 17.41 -4.72 24.07
C ILE A 111 17.49 -3.26 23.60
N LYS A 112 18.60 -2.56 23.86
CA LYS A 112 18.81 -1.19 23.40
C LYS A 112 18.77 -1.06 21.87
N MET A 113 19.20 -2.08 21.14
CA MET A 113 19.14 -2.10 19.67
C MET A 113 17.75 -2.44 19.13
N ILE A 114 17.02 -3.32 19.81
CA ILE A 114 15.70 -3.80 19.38
C ILE A 114 14.61 -2.75 19.65
N ASN A 115 14.64 -2.11 20.82
CA ASN A 115 13.58 -1.21 21.26
C ASN A 115 13.27 -0.07 20.27
N PRO A 116 14.25 0.63 19.67
CA PRO A 116 13.98 1.65 18.66
C PRO A 116 13.29 1.10 17.41
N LYS A 117 13.63 -0.11 16.97
CA LYS A 117 13.02 -0.76 15.80
C LYS A 117 11.55 -1.11 16.07
N ILE A 118 11.26 -1.70 17.24
CA ILE A 118 9.89 -2.00 17.67
C ILE A 118 9.07 -0.71 17.80
N ARG A 119 9.65 0.33 18.43
CA ARG A 119 8.96 1.61 18.59
C ARG A 119 8.66 2.28 17.25
N GLY A 120 9.62 2.27 16.32
CA GLY A 120 9.41 2.79 14.96
C GLY A 120 8.27 2.06 14.24
N TRP A 121 8.27 0.72 14.31
CA TRP A 121 7.19 -0.10 13.76
C TRP A 121 5.82 0.22 14.39
N ALA A 122 5.76 0.26 15.72
CA ALA A 122 4.53 0.57 16.44
C ALA A 122 3.99 1.97 16.10
N ASN A 123 4.88 2.97 15.99
CA ASN A 123 4.49 4.33 15.62
C ASN A 123 3.95 4.41 14.18
N TYR A 124 4.59 3.73 13.23
CA TYR A 124 4.16 3.73 11.83
C TYR A 124 2.78 3.09 11.66
N TYR A 125 2.53 1.96 12.34
CA TYR A 125 1.28 1.21 12.24
C TYR A 125 0.25 1.59 13.32
N ARG A 126 0.46 2.66 14.11
CA ARG A 126 -0.41 3.00 15.27
C ARG A 126 -1.87 3.29 14.90
N HIS A 127 -2.13 3.71 13.67
CA HIS A 127 -3.44 4.11 13.19
C HIS A 127 -4.19 3.01 12.43
N CYS A 128 -3.58 1.83 12.27
CA CYS A 128 -4.21 0.72 11.57
C CYS A 128 -4.88 -0.26 12.54
N VAL A 129 -5.70 -1.15 12.00
CA VAL A 129 -6.32 -2.23 12.77
C VAL A 129 -5.29 -3.32 12.98
N ALA A 130 -4.68 -3.34 14.16
CA ALA A 130 -3.86 -4.45 14.64
C ALA A 130 -4.75 -5.37 15.49
N LYS A 131 -5.38 -6.37 14.86
CA LYS A 131 -6.13 -7.42 15.55
C LYS A 131 -5.78 -8.76 14.97
#